data_AF-A0A2M7UU03-F1
#
_entry.id   AF-A0A2M7UU03-F1
#
_cell.length_a   1.000
_cell.length_b   1.000
_cell.length_c   1.000
_cell.angle_alpha   90.00
_cell.angle_beta   90.00
_cell.angle_gamma   90.00
#
_symmetry.space_group_name_H-M   'P 1'
#
loop_
_entity.id
_entity.type
_entity.pdbx_description
1 polymer ?
#
loop_
_entity_poly.entity_id
_entity_poly.type
_entity_poly.pdbx_seq_one_letter_code
_entity_poly.pdbx_strand_id
1 'polypeptide(L)'
;MNKKLVRELKEKLEKEKSQIEEELKKFAKKDEKLKGDWDTIFPRWDGTASGGGRLETAADEVEEYSTLLPIEHNLELKLRDINLALEKIEHPRRGYPKYGICEKCGKEIEIG
;
A
#
# COMPACT_ATOMS: atom_id res chain seq x y z
N MET A 1 11.46 13.58 19.95
CA MET A 1 11.39 12.12 19.72
C MET A 1 12.79 11.54 19.78
N ASN A 2 13.02 10.41 20.46
CA ASN A 2 14.36 9.85 20.69
C ASN A 2 14.94 9.23 19.39
N LYS A 3 16.21 9.50 19.09
CA LYS A 3 16.92 8.95 17.91
C LYS A 3 16.88 7.42 17.83
N LYS A 4 16.96 6.73 18.98
CA LYS A 4 16.87 5.25 19.03
C LYS A 4 15.48 4.78 18.59
N LEU A 5 14.43 5.40 19.12
CA LEU A 5 13.04 5.10 18.78
C LEU A 5 12.74 5.38 17.29
N VAL A 6 13.25 6.49 16.74
CA VAL A 6 13.11 6.81 15.31
C VAL A 6 13.74 5.73 14.44
N ARG A 7 14.91 5.19 14.83
CA ARG A 7 15.55 4.10 14.10
C ARG A 7 14.73 2.82 14.15
N GLU A 8 14.25 2.42 15.32
CA GLU A 8 13.40 1.23 15.47
C GLU A 8 12.10 1.35 14.66
N LEU A 9 11.50 2.54 14.62
CA LEU A 9 10.31 2.80 13.80
C LEU A 9 10.62 2.81 12.31
N LYS A 10 11.78 3.33 11.91
CA LYS A 10 12.24 3.25 10.51
C LYS A 10 12.32 1.79 10.07
N GLU A 11 12.99 0.94 10.86
CA GLU A 11 13.13 -0.49 10.53
C GLU A 11 11.77 -1.20 10.44
N LYS A 12 10.81 -0.85 11.32
CA LYS A 12 9.43 -1.36 11.24
C LYS A 12 8.73 -0.90 9.96
N LEU A 13 8.83 0.39 9.62
CA LEU A 13 8.23 0.96 8.41
C LEU A 13 8.81 0.33 7.14
N GLU A 14 10.13 0.09 7.08
CA GLU A 14 10.78 -0.58 5.96
C GLU A 14 10.31 -2.03 5.82
N LYS A 15 10.14 -2.75 6.94
CA LYS A 15 9.58 -4.11 6.93
C LYS A 15 8.13 -4.12 6.45
N GLU A 16 7.29 -3.24 7.00
CA GLU A 16 5.88 -3.15 6.64
C GLU A 16 5.69 -2.76 5.17
N LYS A 17 6.51 -1.83 4.67
CA LYS A 17 6.60 -1.51 3.24
C LYS A 17 6.84 -2.75 2.40
N SER A 18 7.89 -3.52 2.72
CA SER A 18 8.21 -4.75 1.98
C SER A 18 7.04 -5.74 1.99
N GLN A 19 6.41 -5.93 3.15
CA GLN A 19 5.27 -6.85 3.28
C GLN A 19 4.08 -6.40 2.41
N ILE A 20 3.75 -5.11 2.42
CA ILE A 20 2.65 -4.58 1.58
C ILE A 20 2.98 -4.74 0.10
N GLU A 21 4.21 -4.47 -0.32
CA GLU A 21 4.63 -4.68 -1.71
C GLU A 21 4.59 -6.17 -2.11
N GLU A 22 4.85 -7.09 -1.19
CA GLU A 22 4.71 -8.53 -1.42
C GLU A 22 3.24 -8.97 -1.51
N GLU A 23 2.36 -8.42 -0.66
CA GLU A 23 0.92 -8.71 -0.73
C GLU A 23 0.32 -8.18 -2.04
N LEU A 24 0.64 -6.95 -2.43
CA LEU A 24 0.17 -6.36 -3.68
C LEU A 24 0.63 -7.18 -4.90
N LYS A 25 1.88 -7.68 -4.93
CA LYS A 25 2.38 -8.52 -6.03
C LYS A 25 1.59 -9.80 -6.28
N LYS A 26 0.82 -10.28 -5.30
CA LYS A 26 0.03 -11.52 -5.47
C LYS A 26 -1.11 -11.35 -6.46
N PHE A 27 -1.64 -10.14 -6.61
CA PHE A 27 -2.86 -9.89 -7.37
C PHE A 27 -2.86 -8.56 -8.14
N ALA A 28 -1.86 -7.71 -7.94
CA ALA A 28 -1.68 -6.43 -8.61
C ALA A 28 -0.26 -6.29 -9.16
N LYS A 29 -0.10 -5.42 -10.15
CA LYS A 29 1.18 -5.10 -10.80
C LYS A 29 1.46 -3.61 -10.64
N LYS A 30 2.72 -3.25 -10.39
CA LYS A 30 3.11 -1.84 -10.34
C LYS A 30 2.88 -1.17 -11.68
N ASP A 31 2.27 0.00 -11.67
CA ASP A 31 2.20 0.85 -12.85
C ASP A 31 3.59 1.50 -13.07
N GLU A 32 4.14 1.36 -14.28
CA GLU A 32 5.47 1.87 -14.62
C GLU A 32 5.47 3.39 -14.88
N LYS A 33 4.29 3.98 -15.11
CA LYS A 33 4.10 5.40 -15.45
C LYS A 33 3.80 6.22 -14.20
N LEU A 34 3.14 5.65 -13.19
CA LEU A 34 2.73 6.32 -11.97
C LEU A 34 3.41 5.68 -10.75
N LYS A 35 4.36 6.43 -10.16
CA LYS A 35 5.14 5.93 -9.02
C LYS A 35 4.24 5.71 -7.81
N GLY A 36 4.21 4.46 -7.34
CA GLY A 36 3.48 4.06 -6.13
C GLY A 36 2.06 3.58 -6.40
N ASP A 37 1.69 3.48 -7.68
CA ASP A 37 0.41 2.97 -8.15
C ASP A 37 0.53 1.49 -8.56
N TRP A 38 -0.53 0.74 -8.30
CA TRP A 38 -0.64 -0.70 -8.51
C TRP A 38 -1.98 -1.01 -9.16
N ASP A 39 -1.93 -1.61 -10.33
CA ASP A 39 -3.12 -2.07 -11.02
C ASP A 39 -3.47 -3.49 -10.59
N THR A 40 -4.67 -3.67 -10.02
CA THR A 40 -5.28 -4.99 -9.85
C THR A 40 -5.35 -5.71 -11.19
N ILE A 41 -4.87 -6.96 -11.23
CA ILE A 41 -4.92 -7.80 -12.42
C ILE A 41 -6.29 -8.46 -12.50
N PHE A 42 -6.99 -8.28 -13.63
CA PHE A 42 -8.26 -8.96 -13.85
C PHE A 42 -8.03 -10.48 -13.88
N PRO A 43 -8.68 -11.26 -13.00
CA PRO A 43 -8.52 -12.70 -12.97
C PRO A 43 -9.10 -13.32 -14.24
N ARG A 44 -8.38 -14.29 -14.81
CA ARG A 44 -8.86 -15.07 -15.94
C ARG A 44 -8.66 -16.55 -15.64
N TRP A 45 -9.75 -17.25 -15.42
CA TRP A 45 -9.75 -18.67 -15.17
C TRP A 45 -9.79 -19.42 -16.51
N ASP A 46 -9.22 -20.62 -16.56
CA ASP A 46 -9.19 -21.36 -17.81
C ASP A 46 -10.62 -21.68 -18.25
N GLY A 47 -10.96 -21.26 -19.48
CA GLY A 47 -12.31 -21.36 -20.05
C GLY A 47 -12.72 -22.78 -20.43
N THR A 48 -12.38 -23.78 -19.61
CA THR A 48 -12.83 -25.17 -19.75
C THR A 48 -14.34 -25.30 -19.58
N ALA A 49 -14.97 -24.31 -18.93
CA ALA A 49 -16.42 -24.16 -18.88
C ALA A 49 -17.04 -24.01 -20.29
N SER A 50 -18.14 -24.71 -20.53
CA SER A 50 -18.91 -24.67 -21.78
C SER A 50 -20.39 -24.33 -21.50
N GLY A 51 -21.08 -23.72 -22.47
CA GLY A 51 -22.48 -23.34 -22.30
C GLY A 51 -22.69 -22.35 -21.15
N GLY A 52 -23.69 -22.61 -20.29
CA GLY A 52 -24.04 -21.75 -19.15
C GLY A 52 -22.89 -21.54 -18.14
N GLY A 53 -22.00 -22.52 -17.98
CA GLY A 53 -20.84 -22.40 -17.08
C GLY A 53 -19.87 -21.29 -17.47
N ARG A 54 -19.85 -20.85 -18.74
CA ARG A 54 -19.03 -19.69 -19.16
C ARG A 54 -19.51 -18.38 -18.55
N LEU A 55 -20.83 -18.25 -18.35
CA LEU A 55 -21.41 -17.05 -17.73
C LEU A 55 -21.14 -17.06 -16.22
N GLU A 56 -21.18 -18.24 -15.58
CA GLU A 56 -20.83 -18.40 -14.17
C GLU A 56 -19.36 -18.03 -13.93
N THR A 57 -18.42 -18.62 -14.68
CA THR A 57 -16.99 -18.28 -14.58
C THR A 57 -16.74 -16.79 -14.78
N ALA A 58 -17.38 -16.15 -15.77
CA ALA A 58 -17.23 -14.72 -15.99
C ALA A 58 -17.80 -13.88 -14.83
N ALA A 59 -18.88 -14.33 -14.18
CA ALA A 59 -19.43 -13.67 -13.01
C ALA A 59 -18.48 -13.78 -11.82
N ASP A 60 -17.89 -14.95 -11.60
CA ASP A 60 -16.90 -15.17 -10.55
C ASP A 60 -15.63 -14.32 -10.75
N GLU A 61 -15.12 -14.23 -11.98
CA GLU A 61 -13.96 -13.38 -12.33
C GLU A 61 -14.24 -11.89 -12.01
N VAL A 62 -15.45 -11.41 -12.32
CA VAL A 62 -15.87 -10.03 -12.03
C VAL A 62 -16.04 -9.81 -10.52
N GLU A 63 -16.58 -10.78 -9.79
CA GLU A 63 -16.74 -10.71 -8.34
C GLU A 63 -15.38 -10.67 -7.63
N GLU A 64 -14.45 -11.54 -8.02
CA GLU A 64 -13.09 -11.56 -7.48
C GLU A 64 -12.38 -10.23 -7.76
N TYR A 65 -12.42 -9.75 -9.01
CA TYR A 65 -11.83 -8.46 -9.36
C TYR A 65 -12.41 -7.31 -8.52
N SER A 66 -13.74 -7.26 -8.38
CA SER A 66 -14.43 -6.23 -7.61
C SER A 66 -14.07 -6.28 -6.11
N THR A 67 -13.75 -7.46 -5.59
CA THR A 67 -13.30 -7.66 -4.20
C THR A 67 -11.84 -7.23 -4.01
N LEU A 68 -10.99 -7.43 -5.02
CA LEU A 68 -9.56 -7.08 -4.95
C LEU A 68 -9.31 -5.57 -5.05
N LEU A 69 -10.09 -4.85 -5.86
CA LEU A 69 -9.95 -3.40 -6.04
C LEU A 69 -9.89 -2.59 -4.72
N PRO A 70 -10.84 -2.73 -3.77
CA PRO A 70 -10.75 -1.99 -2.51
C PRO A 70 -9.58 -2.45 -1.62
N ILE A 71 -9.13 -3.69 -1.75
CA ILE A 71 -7.98 -4.22 -0.98
C ILE A 71 -6.70 -3.56 -1.49
N GLU A 72 -6.49 -3.55 -2.81
CA GLU A 72 -5.39 -2.85 -3.48
C GLU A 72 -5.36 -1.38 -3.05
N HIS A 73 -6.45 -0.64 -3.22
CA HIS A 73 -6.50 0.78 -2.87
C HIS A 73 -6.10 1.04 -1.41
N ASN A 74 -6.57 0.22 -0.46
CA ASN A 74 -6.18 0.37 0.95
C ASN A 74 -4.69 0.08 1.18
N LEU A 75 -4.12 -0.91 0.51
CA LEU A 75 -2.70 -1.23 0.58
C LEU A 75 -1.83 -0.13 -0.04
N GLU A 76 -2.26 0.44 -1.15
CA GLU A 76 -1.59 1.59 -1.78
C GLU A 76 -1.57 2.82 -0.86
N LEU A 77 -2.72 3.16 -0.25
CA LEU A 77 -2.81 4.28 0.69
C LEU A 77 -1.83 4.09 1.86
N LYS A 78 -1.79 2.88 2.44
CA LYS A 78 -0.82 2.54 3.49
C LYS A 78 0.62 2.65 3.00
N LEU A 79 0.92 2.12 1.82
CA LEU A 79 2.25 2.18 1.22
C LEU A 79 2.70 3.62 0.98
N ARG A 80 1.79 4.48 0.52
CA ARG A 80 2.02 5.91 0.33
C ARG A 80 2.35 6.59 1.67
N ASP A 81 1.57 6.32 2.70
CA ASP A 81 1.76 6.92 4.02
C ASP A 81 3.07 6.46 4.66
N ILE A 82 3.44 5.19 4.50
CA ILE A 82 4.74 4.64 4.93
C ILE A 82 5.89 5.30 4.18
N ASN A 83 5.79 5.44 2.85
CA ASN A 83 6.83 6.12 2.07
C ASN A 83 6.98 7.59 2.49
N LEU A 84 5.88 8.29 2.78
CA LEU A 84 5.91 9.66 3.29
C LEU A 84 6.57 9.73 4.68
N ALA A 85 6.25 8.78 5.57
CA ALA A 85 6.87 8.68 6.89
C ALA A 85 8.39 8.45 6.78
N LEU A 86 8.83 7.54 5.91
CA LEU A 86 10.25 7.29 5.63
C LEU A 86 10.93 8.54 5.05
N GLU A 87 10.30 9.24 4.11
CA GLU A 87 10.85 10.50 3.56
C GLU A 87 11.03 11.56 4.66
N LYS A 88 10.06 11.69 5.58
CA LYS A 88 10.15 12.61 6.73
C LYS A 88 11.28 12.22 7.71
N ILE A 89 11.67 10.95 7.78
CA ILE A 89 12.77 10.45 8.61
C ILE A 89 14.13 10.69 7.91
N GLU A 90 14.24 10.35 6.62
CA GLU A 90 15.52 10.34 5.88
C GLU A 90 15.90 11.71 5.32
N HIS A 91 14.91 12.49 4.89
CA HIS A 91 15.10 13.79 4.24
C HIS A 91 14.31 14.89 4.94
N PRO A 92 14.61 15.21 6.23
CA PRO A 92 13.90 16.25 6.96
C PRO A 92 14.12 17.61 6.29
N ARG A 93 13.06 18.17 5.71
CA ARG A 93 13.12 19.48 5.03
C ARG A 93 12.98 20.62 6.03
N ARG A 94 13.76 21.69 5.82
CA ARG A 94 13.69 22.91 6.64
C ARG A 94 12.33 23.59 6.38
N GLY A 95 11.52 23.77 7.42
CA GLY A 95 10.18 24.36 7.32
C GLY A 95 9.01 23.37 7.19
N TYR A 96 9.26 22.05 7.14
CA TYR A 96 8.21 21.03 7.21
C TYR A 96 8.21 20.28 8.56
N PRO A 97 7.06 19.77 9.03
CA PRO A 97 6.98 18.96 10.23
C PRO A 97 7.84 17.70 10.07
N LYS A 98 8.78 17.51 11.00
CA LYS A 98 9.61 16.30 11.05
C LYS A 98 8.76 15.11 11.48
N TYR A 99 9.23 13.90 11.20
CA TYR A 99 8.59 12.69 11.72
C TYR A 99 8.42 12.77 13.25
N GLY A 100 7.21 12.46 13.73
CA GLY A 100 6.84 12.62 15.14
C GLY A 100 6.41 14.02 15.56
N ILE A 101 6.17 14.95 14.63
CA ILE A 101 5.59 16.27 14.92
C ILE A 101 4.19 16.35 14.29
N CYS A 102 3.20 16.76 15.08
CA CYS A 102 1.83 16.97 14.62
C CYS A 102 1.77 18.10 13.58
N GLU A 103 1.22 17.82 12.41
CA GLU A 103 1.12 18.78 11.30
C GLU A 103 0.13 19.91 11.57
N LYS A 104 -0.83 19.71 12.49
CA LYS A 104 -1.81 20.74 12.87
C LYS A 104 -1.34 21.68 13.98
N CYS A 105 -0.75 21.13 15.04
CA CYS A 105 -0.41 21.92 16.23
C CYS A 105 1.10 22.09 16.45
N GLY A 106 1.95 21.45 15.64
CA GLY A 106 3.40 21.56 15.73
C GLY A 106 4.04 20.91 16.96
N LYS A 107 3.25 20.21 17.79
CA LYS A 107 3.74 19.52 19.00
C LYS A 107 4.28 18.13 18.65
N GLU A 108 5.19 17.64 19.49
CA GLU A 108 5.66 16.25 19.39
C GLU A 108 4.50 15.28 19.64
N ILE A 109 4.41 14.25 18.82
CA ILE A 109 3.43 13.17 18.95
C ILE A 109 3.97 12.20 20.01
N GLU A 110 3.23 12.04 21.10
CA GLU A 110 3.53 11.03 22.11
C GLU A 110 3.27 9.63 21.53
N ILE A 111 4.22 8.73 21.76
CA ILE A 111 4.12 7.33 21.36
C ILE A 111 3.92 6.55 22.64
N GLY A 112 2.67 6.12 22.86
CA GLY A 112 2.24 5.31 24.00
C GLY A 112 2.64 3.86 23.86
#